data_AF-A0A960MRM3-F1
#
_entry.id   AF-A0A960MRM3-F1
#
_cell.length_a   1.000
_cell.length_b   1.000
_cell.length_c   1.000
_cell.angle_alpha   90.00
_cell.angle_beta   90.00
_cell.angle_gamma   90.00
#
_symmetry.space_group_name_H-M   'P 1'
#
loop_
_entity.id
_entity.type
_entity.pdbx_description
1 polymer ?
#
loop_
_entity_poly.entity_id
_entity_poly.type
_entity_poly.pdbx_seq_one_letter_code
_entity_poly.pdbx_strand_id
1 'polypeptide(L)'
;MSFPSPFYRWRPHPWHGLGIGPNPPSEVHAYIELTPFDLVKYEIDKETGYIRVDRPQRTSSQPPSLYGFIPRTYCGDRVGNLMQAPKGGDGDPLDICVLSERPISRGEIIVGARVVGGLPMLDGGEADDKIIAVLLNDT
;
A
#
# COMPACT_ATOMS: atom_id res chain seq x y z
N MET A 1 -20.30 -12.67 27.30
CA MET A 1 -20.25 -12.69 25.82
C MET A 1 -18.79 -12.64 25.41
N SER A 2 -18.27 -13.66 24.74
CA SER A 2 -16.92 -13.59 24.14
C SER A 2 -17.02 -12.75 22.87
N PHE A 3 -16.06 -11.84 22.68
CA PHE A 3 -15.98 -11.08 21.45
C PHE A 3 -15.70 -12.02 20.25
N PRO A 4 -16.27 -11.74 19.06
CA PRO A 4 -16.01 -12.55 17.86
C PRO A 4 -14.53 -12.47 17.49
N SER A 5 -13.92 -13.57 17.05
CA SER A 5 -12.52 -13.55 16.59
C SER A 5 -12.44 -13.15 15.12
N PRO A 6 -11.55 -12.22 14.71
CA PRO A 6 -10.64 -11.42 15.53
C PRO A 6 -11.28 -10.07 15.94
N PHE A 7 -11.62 -9.92 17.22
CA PHE A 7 -11.96 -8.63 17.81
C PHE A 7 -10.72 -8.08 18.50
N TYR A 8 -10.27 -6.93 18.05
CA TYR A 8 -9.16 -6.21 18.66
C TYR A 8 -9.72 -5.21 19.68
N ARG A 9 -9.13 -5.19 20.88
CA ARG A 9 -9.47 -4.20 21.91
C ARG A 9 -9.16 -2.76 21.47
N TRP A 10 -8.24 -2.61 20.51
CA TRP A 10 -7.78 -1.34 19.94
C TRP A 10 -7.82 -1.42 18.42
N ARG A 11 -7.86 -0.28 17.73
CA ARG A 11 -7.71 -0.25 16.26
C ARG A 11 -6.37 -0.91 15.90
N PRO A 12 -6.36 -1.97 15.07
CA PRO A 12 -5.11 -2.59 14.65
C PRO A 12 -4.28 -1.59 13.85
N HIS A 13 -2.97 -1.57 14.09
CA HIS A 13 -2.04 -0.77 13.29
C HIS A 13 -2.16 -1.19 11.81
N PRO A 14 -2.32 -0.27 10.85
CA PRO A 14 -2.56 -0.65 9.46
C PRO A 14 -1.45 -1.53 8.85
N TRP A 15 -0.18 -1.23 9.15
CA TRP A 15 0.95 -2.05 8.70
C TRP A 15 1.03 -3.43 9.36
N HIS A 16 1.02 -3.52 10.70
CA HIS A 16 1.31 -4.77 11.41
C HIS A 16 0.06 -5.56 11.83
N GLY A 17 -1.03 -4.85 12.16
CA GLY A 17 -2.24 -5.45 12.72
C GLY A 17 -3.17 -6.03 11.65
N LEU A 18 -3.26 -5.40 10.48
CA LEU A 18 -4.08 -5.90 9.37
C LEU A 18 -3.47 -7.15 8.74
N GLY A 19 -4.33 -8.06 8.25
CA GLY A 19 -3.88 -9.25 7.54
C GLY A 19 -3.48 -8.91 6.11
N ILE A 20 -2.48 -9.63 5.58
CA ILE A 20 -1.94 -9.48 4.21
C ILE A 20 -2.98 -9.72 3.11
N GLY A 21 -4.04 -10.48 3.41
CA GLY A 21 -5.08 -10.86 2.46
C GLY A 21 -5.33 -12.37 2.44
N PRO A 22 -6.33 -12.83 1.68
CA PRO A 22 -6.78 -14.21 1.71
C PRO A 22 -5.88 -15.19 0.95
N ASN A 23 -5.17 -14.75 -0.11
CA ASN A 23 -4.39 -15.65 -0.97
C ASN A 23 -3.15 -14.94 -1.58
N PRO A 24 -2.18 -14.51 -0.75
CA PRO A 24 -0.95 -13.89 -1.26
C PRO A 24 -0.09 -14.89 -2.06
N PRO A 25 0.54 -14.49 -3.19
CA PRO A 25 0.62 -13.11 -3.70
C PRO A 25 -0.51 -12.73 -4.66
N SER A 26 -1.41 -13.65 -5.04
CA SER A 26 -2.42 -13.41 -6.08
C SER A 26 -3.55 -12.48 -5.64
N GLU A 27 -3.99 -12.60 -4.38
CA GLU A 27 -5.05 -11.77 -3.80
C GLU A 27 -4.62 -11.29 -2.41
N VAL A 28 -4.48 -9.98 -2.29
CA VAL A 28 -3.96 -9.30 -1.10
C VAL A 28 -4.96 -8.25 -0.60
N HIS A 29 -4.77 -7.81 0.64
CA HIS A 29 -5.34 -6.55 1.09
C HIS A 29 -4.37 -5.41 0.77
N ALA A 30 -4.91 -4.28 0.36
CA ALA A 30 -4.19 -3.01 0.29
C ALA A 30 -4.81 -2.03 1.29
N TYR A 31 -3.97 -1.35 2.06
CA TYR A 31 -4.38 -0.20 2.86
C TYR A 31 -4.14 1.07 2.04
N ILE A 32 -5.20 1.81 1.73
CA ILE A 32 -5.14 2.96 0.83
C ILE A 32 -4.81 4.23 1.60
N GLU A 33 -3.71 4.87 1.22
CA GLU A 33 -3.22 6.13 1.77
C GLU A 33 -3.62 7.32 0.88
N LEU A 34 -3.68 7.09 -0.43
CA LEU A 34 -3.90 8.09 -1.45
C LEU A 34 -4.95 7.64 -2.46
N THR A 35 -5.78 8.60 -2.86
CA THR A 35 -6.76 8.43 -3.93
C THR A 35 -6.38 9.29 -5.14
N PRO A 36 -6.95 9.02 -6.33
CA PRO A 36 -6.74 9.86 -7.49
C PRO A 36 -7.18 11.32 -7.33
N PHE A 37 -7.95 11.62 -6.29
CA PHE A 37 -8.51 12.95 -6.04
C PHE A 37 -7.67 13.77 -5.05
N ASP A 38 -6.62 13.18 -4.47
CA ASP A 38 -5.81 13.84 -3.46
C ASP A 38 -4.73 14.76 -4.07
N LEU A 39 -4.67 15.99 -3.56
CA LEU A 39 -3.67 17.01 -3.92
C LEU A 39 -2.53 17.11 -2.88
N VAL A 40 -2.54 16.23 -1.89
CA VAL A 40 -1.56 16.13 -0.80
C VAL A 40 -1.09 14.69 -0.76
N LYS A 41 0.22 14.49 -0.60
CA LYS A 41 0.81 13.18 -0.34
C LYS A 41 0.63 12.87 1.14
N TYR A 42 -0.11 11.81 1.39
CA TYR A 42 -0.35 11.24 2.71
C TYR A 42 0.44 9.94 2.82
N GLU A 43 0.92 9.66 4.02
CA GLU A 43 1.61 8.42 4.36
C GLU A 43 1.19 7.99 5.76
N ILE A 44 1.27 6.69 6.02
CA ILE A 44 1.15 6.19 7.37
C ILE A 44 2.34 6.65 8.22
N ASP A 45 2.03 7.23 9.37
CA ASP A 45 3.01 7.42 10.42
C ASP A 45 3.35 6.04 11.03
N LYS A 46 4.55 5.54 10.76
CA LYS A 46 4.97 4.16 11.10
C LYS A 46 4.95 3.87 12.60
N GLU A 47 5.05 4.89 13.45
CA GLU A 47 5.02 4.75 14.91
C GLU A 47 3.59 4.59 15.42
N THR A 48 2.67 5.44 14.94
CA THR A 48 1.32 5.55 15.49
C THR A 48 0.25 4.82 14.66
N GLY A 49 0.51 4.58 13.38
CA GLY A 49 -0.42 3.98 12.44
C GLY A 49 -1.51 4.92 11.93
N TYR A 50 -1.44 6.21 12.25
CA TYR A 50 -2.34 7.22 11.71
C TYR A 50 -1.87 7.72 10.35
N ILE A 51 -2.80 8.22 9.54
CA ILE A 51 -2.44 8.93 8.31
C ILE A 51 -1.84 10.30 8.67
N ARG A 52 -0.74 10.65 8.02
CA ARG A 52 -0.01 11.89 8.22
C ARG A 52 0.25 12.54 6.88
N VAL A 53 0.23 13.88 6.87
CA VAL A 53 0.67 14.65 5.72
C VAL A 53 2.19 14.53 5.61
N ASP A 54 2.67 13.93 4.52
CA ASP A 54 4.08 14.01 4.12
C ASP A 54 4.34 15.39 3.53
N ARG A 55 3.63 15.73 2.44
CA ARG A 55 3.78 17.01 1.74
C ARG A 55 2.62 17.32 0.78
N PRO A 56 2.37 18.59 0.43
CA PRO A 56 1.55 18.93 -0.73
C PRO A 56 2.13 18.36 -2.04
N GLN A 57 1.28 18.14 -3.05
CA GLN A 57 1.78 17.84 -4.39
C GLN A 57 2.55 19.05 -4.95
N ARG A 58 3.72 18.77 -5.54
CA ARG A 58 4.63 19.82 -6.04
C ARG A 58 4.29 20.29 -7.45
N THR A 59 3.57 19.47 -8.20
CA THR A 59 3.17 19.70 -9.59
C THR A 59 1.66 19.58 -9.71
N SER A 60 1.12 19.80 -10.91
CA SER A 60 -0.29 19.53 -11.23
C SER A 60 -0.59 18.03 -11.41
N SER A 61 0.29 17.14 -10.93
CA SER A 61 0.14 15.70 -11.02
C SER A 61 -0.79 15.19 -9.91
N GLN A 62 -1.72 14.32 -10.29
CA GLN A 62 -2.56 13.56 -9.37
C GLN A 62 -2.17 12.08 -9.43
N PRO A 63 -2.30 11.31 -8.34
CA PRO A 63 -2.14 9.87 -8.38
C PRO A 63 -3.09 9.27 -9.44
N PRO A 64 -2.63 8.34 -10.30
CA PRO A 64 -3.49 7.78 -11.34
C PRO A 64 -4.41 6.67 -10.82
N SER A 65 -4.17 6.17 -9.62
CA SER A 65 -4.87 5.03 -9.01
C SER A 65 -5.01 5.21 -7.50
N LEU A 66 -5.75 4.32 -6.85
CA LEU A 66 -5.63 4.16 -5.41
C LEU A 66 -4.21 3.69 -5.12
N TYR A 67 -3.58 4.31 -4.13
CA TYR A 67 -2.21 4.05 -3.75
C TYR A 67 -2.11 3.83 -2.25
N GLY A 68 -1.27 2.89 -1.87
CA GLY A 68 -0.87 2.64 -0.50
C GLY A 68 -0.01 1.38 -0.47
N PHE A 69 -0.17 0.55 0.54
CA PHE A 69 0.71 -0.60 0.74
C PHE A 69 -0.01 -1.89 1.10
N ILE A 70 0.72 -2.99 0.98
CA ILE A 70 0.29 -4.32 1.41
C ILE A 70 0.68 -4.54 2.88
N PRO A 71 -0.27 -4.75 3.82
CA PRO A 71 0.05 -4.98 5.22
C PRO A 71 1.00 -6.17 5.44
N ARG A 72 1.83 -6.09 6.48
CA ARG A 72 2.81 -7.11 6.88
C ARG A 72 3.84 -7.47 5.81
N THR A 73 4.14 -6.54 4.92
CA THR A 73 5.28 -6.63 3.99
C THR A 73 6.39 -5.68 4.43
N TYR A 74 7.61 -5.91 3.94
CA TYR A 74 8.78 -5.09 4.23
C TYR A 74 9.78 -5.21 3.09
N CYS A 75 10.14 -4.09 2.48
CA CYS A 75 11.11 -3.96 1.40
C CYS A 75 12.53 -3.89 1.97
N GLY A 76 13.04 -5.04 2.41
CA GLY A 76 14.43 -5.19 2.87
C GLY A 76 15.40 -5.68 1.78
N ASP A 77 16.57 -6.17 2.19
CA ASP A 77 17.63 -6.64 1.29
C ASP A 77 17.16 -7.67 0.26
N ARG A 78 16.19 -8.51 0.63
CA ARG A 78 15.62 -9.52 -0.28
C ARG A 78 14.94 -8.90 -1.48
N VAL A 79 14.24 -7.78 -1.30
CA VAL A 79 13.58 -7.04 -2.40
C VAL A 79 14.65 -6.32 -3.20
N GLY A 80 15.59 -5.65 -2.51
CA GLY A 80 16.78 -5.08 -3.13
C GLY A 80 17.46 -6.05 -4.09
N ASN A 81 17.83 -7.24 -3.64
CA ASN A 81 18.56 -8.22 -4.46
C ASN A 81 17.84 -8.73 -5.72
N LEU A 82 16.54 -8.42 -5.91
CA LEU A 82 15.82 -8.73 -7.16
C LEU A 82 16.13 -7.73 -8.28
N MET A 83 16.65 -6.56 -7.94
CA MET A 83 17.00 -5.48 -8.87
C MET A 83 18.49 -5.51 -9.24
N GLN A 84 18.83 -4.94 -10.40
CA GLN A 84 20.23 -4.80 -10.81
C GLN A 84 20.83 -3.51 -10.20
N ALA A 85 21.91 -3.65 -9.43
CA ALA A 85 22.63 -2.58 -8.74
C ALA A 85 21.86 -1.71 -7.71
N PRO A 86 21.02 -2.27 -6.83
CA PRO A 86 20.40 -1.52 -5.74
C PRO A 86 21.35 -1.42 -4.55
N LYS A 87 21.15 -0.38 -3.73
CA LYS A 87 21.77 -0.23 -2.41
C LYS A 87 21.09 -1.10 -1.35
N GLY A 88 19.84 -1.48 -1.59
CA GLY A 88 18.94 -2.20 -0.69
C GLY A 88 17.48 -2.03 -1.13
N GLY A 89 16.53 -2.51 -0.33
CA GLY A 89 15.15 -2.02 -0.40
C GLY A 89 15.02 -0.71 0.40
N ASP A 90 13.95 0.04 0.17
CA ASP A 90 13.67 1.33 0.81
C ASP A 90 13.31 1.25 2.31
N GLY A 91 13.07 0.04 2.84
CA GLY A 91 12.68 -0.18 4.23
C GLY A 91 11.21 0.10 4.53
N ASP A 92 10.37 0.21 3.49
CA ASP A 92 8.95 0.52 3.62
C ASP A 92 8.07 -0.72 3.41
N PRO A 93 6.78 -0.67 3.78
CA PRO A 93 5.81 -1.63 3.30
C PRO A 93 5.81 -1.67 1.76
N LEU A 94 5.60 -2.84 1.17
CA LEU A 94 5.54 -3.00 -0.27
C LEU A 94 4.35 -2.24 -0.86
N ASP A 95 4.66 -1.30 -1.75
CA ASP A 95 3.68 -0.42 -2.37
C ASP A 95 2.78 -1.13 -3.36
N ILE A 96 1.54 -0.65 -3.46
CA ILE A 96 0.53 -1.18 -4.37
C ILE A 96 -0.35 -0.06 -4.94
N CYS A 97 -0.48 -0.08 -6.26
CA CYS A 97 -1.42 0.70 -7.04
C CYS A 97 -2.64 -0.17 -7.37
N VAL A 98 -3.80 0.18 -6.83
CA VAL A 98 -5.07 -0.54 -7.08
C VAL A 98 -5.91 0.25 -8.08
N LEU A 99 -6.17 -0.37 -9.22
CA LEU A 99 -7.06 0.14 -10.26
C LEU A 99 -8.52 -0.22 -9.92
N SER A 100 -9.41 0.74 -10.13
CA SER A 100 -10.85 0.58 -9.93
C SER A 100 -11.59 1.34 -11.04
N GLU A 101 -12.59 0.74 -11.68
CA GLU A 101 -13.50 1.44 -12.60
C GLU A 101 -14.28 2.53 -11.85
N ARG A 102 -14.69 2.23 -10.62
CA ARG A 102 -15.50 3.13 -9.80
C ARG A 102 -14.62 4.14 -9.06
N PRO A 103 -15.02 5.43 -9.02
CA PRO A 103 -14.28 6.44 -8.29
C PRO A 103 -14.39 6.18 -6.79
N ILE A 104 -13.24 6.06 -6.12
CA ILE A 104 -13.13 5.96 -4.67
C ILE A 104 -12.33 7.17 -4.18
N SER A 105 -12.99 8.05 -3.42
CA SER A 105 -12.43 9.31 -2.91
C SER A 105 -12.11 9.28 -1.42
N ARG A 106 -12.12 8.09 -0.81
CA ARG A 106 -11.85 7.89 0.62
C ARG A 106 -10.53 7.14 0.80
N GLY A 107 -9.57 7.77 1.50
CA GLY A 107 -8.39 7.11 2.04
C GLY A 107 -8.64 6.45 3.41
N GLU A 108 -7.61 5.87 4.01
CA GLU A 108 -7.69 5.07 5.24
C GLU A 108 -8.69 3.90 5.17
N ILE A 109 -8.77 3.27 4.00
CA ILE A 109 -9.63 2.11 3.76
C ILE A 109 -8.80 0.88 3.41
N ILE A 110 -9.40 -0.28 3.62
CA ILE A 110 -8.86 -1.56 3.19
C ILE A 110 -9.63 -1.99 1.95
N VAL A 111 -8.91 -2.35 0.91
CA VAL A 111 -9.50 -2.96 -0.29
C VAL A 111 -8.89 -4.34 -0.49
N GLY A 112 -9.71 -5.27 -0.98
CA GLY A 112 -9.19 -6.51 -1.55
C GLY A 112 -8.70 -6.24 -2.97
N ALA A 113 -7.51 -6.71 -3.31
CA ALA A 113 -6.87 -6.45 -4.59
C ALA A 113 -6.31 -7.73 -5.20
N ARG A 114 -6.60 -7.97 -6.48
CA ARG A 114 -6.00 -9.05 -7.27
C ARG A 114 -4.78 -8.51 -8.00
N VAL A 115 -3.62 -9.09 -7.70
CA VAL A 115 -2.34 -8.68 -8.29
C VAL A 115 -2.28 -9.09 -9.75
N VAL A 116 -1.87 -8.16 -10.61
CA VAL A 116 -1.68 -8.35 -12.06
C VAL A 116 -0.20 -8.38 -12.42
N GLY A 117 0.62 -7.61 -11.71
CA GLY A 117 2.07 -7.56 -11.93
C GLY A 117 2.72 -6.53 -11.02
N GLY A 118 3.86 -6.00 -11.44
CA GLY A 118 4.56 -4.93 -10.73
C GLY A 118 5.41 -4.10 -11.69
N LEU A 119 5.73 -2.89 -11.26
CA LEU A 119 6.65 -1.98 -11.92
C LEU A 119 7.94 -1.92 -11.09
N PRO A 120 9.04 -2.52 -11.58
CA PRO A 120 10.33 -2.38 -10.94
C PRO A 120 10.82 -0.94 -11.02
N MET A 121 11.09 -0.33 -9.88
CA MET A 121 11.53 1.06 -9.78
C MET A 121 12.72 1.20 -8.82
N LEU A 122 13.70 1.99 -9.24
CA LEU A 122 14.84 2.40 -8.42
C LEU A 122 14.67 3.89 -8.10
N ASP A 123 14.37 4.22 -6.84
CA ASP A 123 14.37 5.61 -6.35
C ASP A 123 15.60 5.84 -5.47
N GLY A 124 16.43 6.84 -5.78
CA GLY A 124 17.67 7.10 -5.03
C GLY A 124 18.70 5.96 -5.00
N GLY A 125 18.48 4.89 -5.77
CA GLY A 125 19.26 3.65 -5.76
C GLY A 125 18.71 2.56 -4.83
N GLU A 126 17.56 2.76 -4.21
CA GLU A 126 16.83 1.77 -3.41
C GLU A 126 15.72 1.14 -4.27
N ALA A 127 15.43 -0.14 -4.03
CA ALA A 127 14.34 -0.83 -4.70
C ALA A 127 13.00 -0.37 -4.11
N ASP A 128 12.16 0.19 -4.98
CA ASP A 128 10.88 0.84 -4.65
C ASP A 128 9.77 0.29 -5.58
N ASP A 129 9.65 -1.04 -5.65
CA ASP A 129 8.74 -1.73 -6.56
C ASP A 129 7.27 -1.36 -6.29
N LYS A 130 6.52 -0.97 -7.33
CA LYS A 130 5.08 -0.72 -7.23
C LYS A 130 4.29 -1.91 -7.75
N ILE A 131 3.57 -2.61 -6.86
CA ILE A 131 2.67 -3.69 -7.28
C ILE A 131 1.46 -3.10 -8.01
N ILE A 132 1.10 -3.70 -9.14
CA ILE A 132 -0.09 -3.30 -9.91
C ILE A 132 -1.18 -4.33 -9.69
N ALA A 133 -2.33 -3.87 -9.21
CA ALA A 133 -3.47 -4.71 -8.91
C ALA A 133 -4.78 -4.07 -9.37
N VAL A 134 -5.82 -4.88 -9.42
CA VAL A 134 -7.21 -4.45 -9.66
C VAL A 134 -8.05 -4.73 -8.43
N LEU A 135 -9.02 -3.88 -8.16
CA LEU A 135 -9.97 -4.07 -7.07
C LEU A 135 -10.70 -5.43 -7.24
N LEU A 136 -10.83 -6.20 -6.15
CA LEU A 136 -11.57 -7.46 -6.19
C LEU A 136 -13.04 -7.21 -6.50
N ASN A 137 -13.60 -8.03 -7.40
CA ASN A 137 -14.97 -7.91 -7.91
C ASN A 137 -15.26 -6.61 -8.67
N ASP A 138 -14.22 -5.96 -9.18
CA ASP A 138 -14.38 -4.90 -10.17
C ASP A 138 -14.70 -5.50 -11.55
N THR A 139 -15.55 -4.81 -12.31
CA THR A 139 -16.25 -5.33 -13.49
C THR A 139 -15.39 -5.59 -14.72
#